data_AF-A0A7X1JCW5-F1
#
_entry.id   AF-A0A7X1JCW5-F1
#
_cell.length_a   1.000
_cell.length_b   1.000
_cell.length_c   1.000
_cell.angle_alpha   90.00
_cell.angle_beta   90.00
_cell.angle_gamma   90.00
#
_symmetry.space_group_name_H-M   'P 1'
#
loop_
_entity.id
_entity.type
_entity.pdbx_description
1 polymer ?
#
loop_
_entity_poly.entity_id
_entity_poly.type
_entity_poly.pdbx_seq_one_letter_code
_entity_poly.pdbx_strand_id
1 'polypeptide(L)'
;MNEALPDVPEVRVVGLPQLTSGFDLVERLDLPMHLKVHGPLEPMGGEQLAQLAERINLKGRGGAGFPFHKKLRSVAESAIKRGVRPVVVVNGSEDEPACRKDTVLINRAPHLILDGALLCAEALGARTLVVGVTRESTQRSMEAALAERGLSNGRRSALRARVQRNPVRMVTGAAASLIRSIDGGPAIPPGRKISASKSGVGGAPTLLSNAETFAQLAIAARIGPERYGNTGLYDEPGTVMLTVSGAVARPMAIE
;
A
#
# COMPACT_ATOMS: atom_id res chain seq x y z
N MET A 1 -5.58 -24.98 9.75
CA MET A 1 -4.18 -25.42 9.95
C MET A 1 -3.32 -24.17 9.95
N ASN A 2 -2.80 -23.79 11.11
CA ASN A 2 -1.96 -22.60 11.33
C ASN A 2 -0.52 -22.92 10.90
N GLU A 3 -0.28 -23.01 9.60
CA GLU A 3 1.09 -23.06 9.10
C GLU A 3 1.63 -21.63 9.06
N ALA A 4 2.83 -21.42 9.59
CA ALA A 4 3.46 -20.10 9.62
C ALA A 4 3.60 -19.55 8.19
N LEU A 5 3.29 -18.27 8.00
CA LEU A 5 3.39 -17.66 6.68
C LEU A 5 4.85 -17.52 6.25
N PRO A 6 5.19 -17.88 4.99
CA PRO A 6 6.55 -17.71 4.49
C PRO A 6 6.97 -16.24 4.47
N ASP A 7 8.25 -15.98 4.73
CA ASP A 7 8.88 -14.65 4.79
C ASP A 7 8.36 -13.70 5.89
N VAL A 8 7.46 -14.14 6.77
CA VAL A 8 6.90 -13.33 7.86
C VAL A 8 7.69 -13.61 9.15
N PRO A 9 8.49 -12.66 9.66
CA PRO A 9 9.14 -12.82 10.96
C PRO A 9 8.12 -12.74 12.11
N GLU A 10 8.58 -13.01 13.33
CA GLU A 10 7.80 -12.74 14.55
C GLU A 10 7.33 -11.28 14.53
N VAL A 11 6.05 -11.05 14.86
CA VAL A 11 5.46 -9.71 14.93
C VAL A 11 5.21 -9.35 16.40
N ARG A 12 5.63 -8.16 16.80
CA ARG A 12 5.40 -7.57 18.12
C ARG A 12 4.68 -6.24 17.97
N VAL A 13 4.01 -5.84 19.04
CA VAL A 13 3.30 -4.57 19.12
C VAL A 13 3.75 -3.85 20.38
N VAL A 14 4.07 -2.57 20.25
CA VAL A 14 4.32 -1.67 21.37
C VAL A 14 3.17 -0.66 21.45
N GLY A 15 2.26 -0.89 22.40
CA GLY A 15 1.05 -0.07 22.55
C GLY A 15 -0.18 -0.74 21.94
N LEU A 16 -1.11 0.07 21.40
CA LEU A 16 -2.32 -0.43 20.77
C LEU A 16 -2.08 -0.68 19.28
N PRO A 17 -2.31 -1.90 18.77
CA PRO A 17 -2.10 -2.21 17.37
C PRO A 17 -3.12 -1.46 16.50
N GLN A 18 -2.69 -0.92 15.36
CA GLN A 18 -3.59 -0.38 14.35
C GLN A 18 -3.49 -1.20 13.06
N LEU A 19 -2.28 -1.32 12.51
CA LEU A 19 -1.99 -2.09 11.31
C LEU A 19 -1.98 -3.60 11.53
N THR A 20 -1.60 -4.04 12.73
CA THR A 20 -1.51 -5.45 13.13
C THR A 20 -2.70 -5.92 13.97
N SER A 21 -3.76 -5.11 14.06
CA SER A 21 -5.00 -5.52 14.75
C SER A 21 -5.49 -6.87 14.21
N GLY A 22 -5.82 -7.80 15.11
CA GLY A 22 -6.31 -9.13 14.76
C GLY A 22 -5.22 -10.18 14.44
N PHE A 23 -3.93 -9.83 14.51
CA PHE A 23 -2.82 -10.78 14.31
C PHE A 23 -2.69 -11.80 15.45
N ASP A 24 -3.29 -11.53 16.60
CA ASP A 24 -3.44 -12.46 17.71
C ASP A 24 -4.56 -13.49 17.48
N LEU A 25 -5.49 -13.21 16.56
CA LEU A 25 -6.65 -14.05 16.29
C LEU A 25 -6.38 -15.09 15.20
N VAL A 26 -5.70 -14.69 14.12
CA VAL A 26 -5.42 -15.54 12.95
C VAL A 26 -4.09 -15.19 12.29
N GLU A 27 -3.51 -16.16 11.59
CA GLU A 27 -2.22 -15.97 10.91
C GLU A 27 -2.34 -15.00 9.72
N ARG A 28 -3.43 -15.08 8.96
CA ARG A 28 -3.79 -14.15 7.88
C ARG A 28 -5.24 -13.72 8.02
N LEU A 29 -5.49 -12.42 7.94
CA LEU A 29 -6.82 -11.84 7.85
C LEU A 29 -7.33 -12.03 6.41
N ASP A 30 -8.15 -13.06 6.21
CA ASP A 30 -9.03 -13.15 5.03
C ASP A 30 -10.11 -12.05 5.07
N LEU A 31 -10.85 -11.88 3.98
CA LEU A 31 -11.84 -10.79 3.87
C LEU A 31 -12.89 -10.81 5.02
N PRO A 32 -13.52 -11.95 5.38
CA PRO A 32 -14.45 -11.98 6.51
C PRO A 32 -13.80 -11.57 7.84
N MET A 33 -12.62 -12.09 8.17
CA MET A 33 -11.94 -11.74 9.41
C MET A 33 -11.47 -10.29 9.41
N HIS A 34 -10.97 -9.80 8.28
CA HIS A 34 -10.61 -8.38 8.08
C HIS A 34 -11.79 -7.46 8.35
N LEU A 35 -12.97 -7.76 7.80
CA LEU A 35 -14.19 -6.98 8.04
C LEU A 35 -14.66 -7.07 9.49
N LYS A 36 -14.46 -8.21 10.16
CA LYS A 36 -14.76 -8.35 11.59
C LYS A 36 -13.83 -7.49 12.47
N VAL A 37 -12.54 -7.41 12.11
CA VAL A 37 -11.52 -6.68 12.87
C VAL A 37 -11.61 -5.17 12.61
N HIS A 38 -11.65 -4.76 11.34
CA HIS A 38 -11.55 -3.35 10.96
C HIS A 38 -12.89 -2.73 10.59
N GLY A 39 -13.94 -3.51 10.35
CA GLY A 39 -15.21 -3.01 9.81
C GLY A 39 -15.13 -2.67 8.31
N PRO A 40 -16.28 -2.37 7.69
CA PRO A 40 -16.33 -1.90 6.31
C PRO A 40 -15.70 -0.50 6.18
N LEU A 41 -15.42 -0.11 4.94
CA LEU A 41 -14.91 1.21 4.60
C LEU A 41 -15.96 1.95 3.77
N GLU A 42 -16.32 3.17 4.18
CA GLU A 42 -17.22 4.01 3.42
C GLU A 42 -16.49 4.73 2.28
N PRO A 43 -17.12 4.91 1.10
CA PRO A 43 -16.58 5.73 0.03
C PRO A 43 -16.25 7.16 0.47
N MET A 44 -15.18 7.73 -0.09
CA MET A 44 -14.75 9.09 0.23
C MET A 44 -14.38 9.84 -1.05
N GLY A 45 -14.91 11.06 -1.19
CA GLY A 45 -14.55 11.94 -2.31
C GLY A 45 -13.08 12.34 -2.29
N GLY A 46 -12.48 12.59 -3.46
CA GLY A 46 -11.03 12.84 -3.57
C GLY A 46 -10.50 14.01 -2.73
N GLU A 47 -11.24 15.11 -2.62
CA GLU A 47 -10.81 16.23 -1.79
C GLU A 47 -10.98 15.93 -0.29
N GLN A 48 -12.04 15.22 0.11
CA GLN A 48 -12.21 14.77 1.50
C GLN A 48 -11.09 13.80 1.89
N LEU A 49 -10.69 12.91 0.98
CA LEU A 49 -9.58 11.99 1.18
C LEU A 49 -8.22 12.72 1.28
N ALA A 50 -8.02 13.76 0.47
CA ALA A 50 -6.84 14.61 0.54
C ALA A 50 -6.78 15.36 1.88
N GLN A 51 -7.90 15.92 2.34
CA GLN A 51 -8.00 16.62 3.62
C GLN A 51 -7.77 15.68 4.80
N LEU A 52 -8.32 14.46 4.76
CA LEU A 52 -8.03 13.43 5.76
C LEU A 52 -6.53 13.18 5.84
N ALA A 53 -5.89 12.86 4.70
CA ALA A 53 -4.46 12.58 4.63
C ALA A 53 -3.59 13.77 5.05
N GLU A 54 -4.05 15.01 4.82
CA GLU A 54 -3.39 16.23 5.27
C GLU A 54 -3.51 16.42 6.79
N ARG A 55 -4.72 16.24 7.36
CA ARG A 55 -4.97 16.36 8.81
C ARG A 55 -4.18 15.35 9.64
N ILE A 56 -3.98 14.14 9.11
CA ILE A 56 -3.16 13.12 9.76
C ILE A 56 -1.68 13.18 9.35
N ASN A 57 -1.25 14.26 8.69
CA ASN A 57 0.12 14.42 8.20
C ASN A 57 0.69 13.16 7.51
N LEU A 58 -0.11 12.46 6.70
CA LEU A 58 0.27 11.18 6.12
C LEU A 58 1.43 11.36 5.14
N LYS A 59 2.60 10.88 5.54
CA LYS A 59 3.81 10.83 4.71
C LYS A 59 3.95 9.45 4.08
N GLY A 60 4.55 9.39 2.90
CA GLY A 60 4.87 8.11 2.25
C GLY A 60 5.83 7.28 3.11
N ARG A 61 5.38 6.10 3.55
CA ARG A 61 6.10 5.11 4.38
C ARG A 61 7.14 4.27 3.63
N GLY A 62 7.56 4.73 2.44
CA GLY A 62 8.59 4.11 1.61
C GLY A 62 9.98 4.78 1.73
N GLY A 63 10.22 5.55 2.80
CA GLY A 63 11.51 6.18 3.10
C GLY A 63 11.64 7.67 2.73
N ALA A 64 11.02 8.12 1.63
CA ALA A 64 11.16 9.52 1.18
C ALA A 64 10.26 10.54 1.91
N GLY A 65 9.27 10.08 2.69
CA GLY A 65 8.44 10.94 3.53
C GLY A 65 7.58 11.99 2.78
N PHE A 66 7.34 11.82 1.48
CA PHE A 66 6.59 12.81 0.70
C PHE A 66 5.11 12.91 1.16
N PRO A 67 4.53 14.11 1.34
CA PRO A 67 3.14 14.26 1.78
C PRO A 67 2.13 13.62 0.81
N PHE A 68 1.34 12.68 1.32
CA PHE A 68 0.43 11.88 0.49
C PHE A 68 -0.67 12.73 -0.16
N HIS A 69 -1.26 13.66 0.58
CA HIS A 69 -2.32 14.56 0.08
C HIS A 69 -1.87 15.38 -1.14
N LYS A 70 -0.63 15.89 -1.17
CA LYS A 70 -0.05 16.60 -2.33
C LYS A 70 0.09 15.68 -3.54
N LYS A 71 0.48 14.43 -3.31
CA LYS A 71 0.59 13.43 -4.38
C LYS A 71 -0.78 13.12 -4.97
N LEU A 72 -1.79 12.92 -4.12
CA LEU A 72 -3.17 12.67 -4.51
C LEU A 72 -3.74 13.82 -5.35
N ARG A 73 -3.64 15.06 -4.87
CA ARG A 73 -4.07 16.27 -5.60
C ARG A 73 -3.35 16.42 -6.94
N SER A 74 -2.04 16.22 -6.98
CA SER A 74 -1.26 16.31 -8.22
C SER A 74 -1.67 15.28 -9.29
N VAL A 75 -2.03 14.06 -8.88
CA VAL A 75 -2.58 13.03 -9.79
C VAL A 75 -3.96 13.45 -10.30
N ALA A 76 -4.84 13.94 -9.43
CA ALA A 76 -6.18 14.40 -9.79
C ALA A 76 -6.12 15.56 -10.80
N GLU A 77 -5.31 16.58 -10.52
CA GLU A 77 -5.08 17.72 -11.43
C GLU A 77 -4.55 17.24 -12.79
N SER A 78 -3.58 16.32 -12.80
CA SER A 78 -3.00 15.79 -14.04
C SER A 78 -4.01 14.97 -14.83
N ALA A 79 -4.87 14.20 -14.16
CA ALA A 79 -5.94 13.41 -14.79
C ALA A 79 -6.97 14.32 -15.45
N ILE A 80 -7.44 15.35 -14.73
CA ILE A 80 -8.40 16.34 -15.24
C ILE A 80 -7.81 17.08 -16.44
N LYS A 81 -6.62 17.64 -16.29
CA LYS A 81 -5.96 18.42 -17.36
C LYS A 81 -5.76 17.63 -18.65
N ARG A 82 -5.51 16.32 -18.54
CA ARG A 82 -5.21 15.46 -19.69
C ARG A 82 -6.42 14.70 -20.22
N GLY A 83 -7.54 14.66 -19.49
CA GLY A 83 -8.67 13.79 -19.82
C GLY A 83 -8.33 12.30 -19.78
N VAL A 84 -7.31 11.91 -19.00
CA VAL A 84 -6.82 10.53 -18.91
C VAL A 84 -7.09 9.98 -17.51
N ARG A 85 -7.76 8.82 -17.44
CA ARG A 85 -8.01 8.16 -16.16
C ARG A 85 -6.70 7.74 -15.49
N PRO A 86 -6.54 8.00 -14.20
CA PRO A 86 -5.31 7.68 -13.49
C PRO A 86 -5.19 6.17 -13.20
N VAL A 87 -3.99 5.77 -12.80
CA VAL A 87 -3.64 4.42 -12.33
C VAL A 87 -3.25 4.50 -10.86
N VAL A 88 -3.71 3.53 -10.05
CA VAL A 88 -3.23 3.37 -8.67
C VAL A 88 -2.21 2.23 -8.62
N VAL A 89 -1.07 2.50 -8.00
CA VAL A 89 0.01 1.52 -7.83
C VAL A 89 0.36 1.40 -6.35
N VAL A 90 0.18 0.19 -5.82
CA VAL A 90 0.67 -0.19 -4.49
C VAL A 90 2.10 -0.72 -4.67
N ASN A 91 3.07 -0.06 -4.05
CA ASN A 91 4.45 -0.53 -4.00
C ASN A 91 4.66 -1.35 -2.72
N GLY A 92 4.58 -2.67 -2.86
CA GLY A 92 4.95 -3.67 -1.86
C GLY A 92 6.31 -4.32 -2.14
N SER A 93 7.13 -3.73 -3.00
CA SER A 93 8.49 -4.20 -3.28
C SER A 93 9.41 -3.76 -2.14
N GLU A 94 9.93 -4.72 -1.39
CA GLU A 94 11.03 -4.51 -0.44
C GLU A 94 12.34 -4.98 -1.09
N ASP A 95 13.22 -4.03 -1.36
CA ASP A 95 14.54 -4.28 -1.96
C ASP A 95 15.65 -4.38 -0.91
N GLU A 96 15.44 -3.79 0.26
CA GLU A 96 16.39 -3.85 1.38
C GLU A 96 16.33 -5.25 2.01
N PRO A 97 17.40 -6.07 1.90
CA PRO A 97 17.35 -7.48 2.32
C PRO A 97 16.96 -7.71 3.77
N ALA A 98 17.19 -6.72 4.63
CA ALA A 98 16.84 -6.75 6.06
C ALA A 98 15.39 -6.33 6.36
N CYS A 99 14.72 -5.59 5.46
CA CYS A 99 13.38 -5.03 5.71
C CYS A 99 12.28 -6.06 5.44
N ARG A 100 11.30 -6.19 6.34
CA ARG A 100 10.16 -7.13 6.22
C ARG A 100 8.81 -6.50 6.54
N LYS A 101 8.73 -5.20 6.81
CA LYS A 101 7.51 -4.52 7.28
C LYS A 101 6.34 -4.66 6.31
N ASP A 102 6.58 -4.45 5.01
CA ASP A 102 5.54 -4.51 3.98
C ASP A 102 5.24 -5.98 3.65
N THR A 103 6.25 -6.86 3.71
CA THR A 103 6.06 -8.31 3.58
C THR A 103 5.10 -8.83 4.65
N VAL A 104 5.24 -8.40 5.91
CA VAL A 104 4.32 -8.73 7.01
C VAL A 104 2.90 -8.27 6.69
N LEU A 105 2.72 -6.99 6.32
CA LEU A 105 1.38 -6.45 6.04
C LEU A 105 0.70 -7.14 4.85
N ILE A 106 1.43 -7.42 3.77
CA ILE A 106 0.86 -8.09 2.59
C ILE A 106 0.47 -9.54 2.91
N ASN A 107 1.27 -10.25 3.70
CA ASN A 107 0.98 -11.65 4.02
C ASN A 107 -0.09 -11.81 5.11
N ARG A 108 -0.18 -10.88 6.07
CA ARG A 108 -1.10 -10.99 7.21
C ARG A 108 -2.34 -10.10 7.13
N ALA A 109 -2.26 -8.91 6.52
CA ALA A 109 -3.34 -7.93 6.39
C ALA A 109 -3.52 -7.37 4.96
N PRO A 110 -3.56 -8.20 3.89
CA PRO A 110 -3.61 -7.69 2.52
C PRO A 110 -4.84 -6.82 2.25
N HIS A 111 -5.97 -7.13 2.90
CA HIS A 111 -7.21 -6.39 2.74
C HIS A 111 -7.15 -4.95 3.25
N LEU A 112 -6.33 -4.66 4.26
CA LEU A 112 -6.15 -3.30 4.79
C LEU A 112 -5.39 -2.41 3.78
N ILE A 113 -4.40 -2.97 3.09
CA ILE A 113 -3.70 -2.29 1.99
C ILE A 113 -4.67 -2.05 0.83
N LEU A 114 -5.46 -3.07 0.47
CA LEU A 114 -6.44 -2.95 -0.61
C LEU A 114 -7.52 -1.92 -0.30
N ASP A 115 -7.99 -1.79 0.94
CA ASP A 115 -8.96 -0.77 1.32
C ASP A 115 -8.47 0.65 0.99
N GLY A 116 -7.25 0.99 1.40
CA GLY A 116 -6.69 2.31 1.10
C GLY A 116 -6.47 2.53 -0.40
N ALA A 117 -6.01 1.49 -1.10
CA ALA A 117 -5.79 1.57 -2.55
C ALA A 117 -7.10 1.71 -3.34
N LEU A 118 -8.15 0.98 -2.94
CA LEU A 118 -9.48 1.03 -3.54
C LEU A 118 -10.16 2.37 -3.26
N LEU A 119 -10.03 2.91 -2.03
CA LEU A 119 -10.53 4.23 -1.69
C LEU A 119 -9.92 5.31 -2.60
N CYS A 120 -8.60 5.25 -2.83
CA CYS A 120 -7.95 6.14 -3.79
C CYS A 120 -8.38 5.90 -5.23
N ALA A 121 -8.58 4.65 -5.64
CA ALA A 121 -8.99 4.31 -7.00
C ALA A 121 -10.38 4.88 -7.31
N GLU A 122 -11.32 4.73 -6.37
CA GLU A 122 -12.66 5.30 -6.47
C GLU A 122 -12.62 6.83 -6.49
N ALA A 123 -11.95 7.44 -5.51
CA ALA A 123 -11.80 8.89 -5.40
C ALA A 123 -11.20 9.57 -6.64
N LEU A 124 -10.31 8.87 -7.35
CA LEU A 124 -9.65 9.34 -8.57
C LEU A 124 -10.35 8.90 -9.86
N GLY A 125 -11.39 8.06 -9.79
CA GLY A 125 -12.03 7.45 -10.96
C GLY A 125 -11.10 6.52 -11.77
N ALA A 126 -10.09 5.95 -11.11
CA ALA A 126 -9.12 5.04 -11.70
C ALA A 126 -9.80 3.73 -12.16
N ARG A 127 -9.28 3.15 -13.25
CA ARG A 127 -9.75 1.85 -13.77
C ARG A 127 -8.68 0.77 -13.76
N THR A 128 -7.50 1.09 -13.23
CA THR A 128 -6.38 0.16 -13.11
C THR A 128 -5.77 0.28 -11.72
N LEU A 129 -5.67 -0.85 -11.05
CA LEU A 129 -4.93 -1.05 -9.81
C LEU A 129 -3.82 -2.09 -10.07
N VAL A 130 -2.59 -1.75 -9.73
CA VAL A 130 -1.47 -2.70 -9.80
C VAL A 130 -0.80 -2.78 -8.43
N VAL A 131 -0.62 -3.99 -7.92
CA VAL A 131 0.19 -4.23 -6.73
C VAL A 131 1.54 -4.79 -7.16
N GLY A 132 2.60 -4.00 -7.00
CA GLY A 132 3.97 -4.44 -7.23
C GLY A 132 4.51 -5.15 -6.00
N VAL A 133 5.03 -6.36 -6.18
CA VAL A 133 5.68 -7.15 -5.13
C VAL A 133 6.98 -7.77 -5.64
N THR A 134 7.81 -8.30 -4.74
CA THR A 134 9.08 -8.97 -5.10
C THR A 134 9.10 -10.46 -4.74
N ARG A 135 8.37 -10.88 -3.71
CA ARG A 135 8.36 -12.26 -3.19
C ARG A 135 7.19 -13.06 -3.73
N GLU A 136 7.35 -14.37 -3.77
CA GLU A 136 6.27 -15.29 -4.13
C GLU A 136 5.18 -15.35 -3.05
N SER A 137 5.57 -15.32 -1.77
CA SER A 137 4.64 -15.28 -0.64
C SER A 137 3.68 -14.10 -0.73
N THR A 138 4.22 -12.90 -0.95
CA THR A 138 3.44 -11.66 -1.07
C THR A 138 2.60 -11.63 -2.34
N GLN A 139 3.10 -12.21 -3.45
CA GLN A 139 2.30 -12.40 -4.66
C GLN A 139 1.07 -13.24 -4.38
N ARG A 140 1.26 -14.45 -3.82
CA ARG A 140 0.17 -15.39 -3.53
C ARG A 140 -0.86 -14.79 -2.56
N SER A 141 -0.41 -14.15 -1.48
CA SER A 141 -1.32 -13.53 -0.50
C SER A 141 -2.18 -12.43 -1.11
N MET A 142 -1.58 -11.57 -1.95
CA MET A 142 -2.30 -10.48 -2.60
C MET A 142 -3.22 -10.98 -3.72
N GLU A 143 -2.81 -11.98 -4.50
CA GLU A 143 -3.69 -12.61 -5.51
C GLU A 143 -4.92 -13.25 -4.86
N ALA A 144 -4.75 -13.94 -3.73
CA ALA A 144 -5.86 -14.46 -2.93
C ALA A 144 -6.79 -13.31 -2.45
N ALA A 145 -6.23 -12.22 -1.92
CA ALA A 145 -7.02 -11.08 -1.45
C ALA A 145 -7.79 -10.36 -2.57
N LEU A 146 -7.22 -10.25 -3.76
CA LEU A 146 -7.93 -9.75 -4.94
C LEU A 146 -9.09 -10.67 -5.33
N ALA A 147 -8.88 -12.00 -5.33
CA ALA A 147 -9.90 -12.98 -5.64
C ALA A 147 -11.04 -12.97 -4.61
N GLU A 148 -10.73 -12.88 -3.31
CA GLU A 148 -11.70 -12.75 -2.21
C GLU A 148 -12.61 -11.52 -2.38
N ARG A 149 -12.11 -10.44 -3.01
CA ARG A 149 -12.88 -9.22 -3.34
C ARG A 149 -13.55 -9.27 -4.73
N GLY A 150 -13.41 -10.37 -5.48
CA GLY A 150 -13.92 -10.48 -6.85
C GLY A 150 -13.23 -9.55 -7.85
N LEU A 151 -12.02 -9.08 -7.53
CA LEU A 151 -11.24 -8.21 -8.40
C LEU A 151 -10.37 -9.03 -9.36
N SER A 152 -10.35 -8.63 -10.63
CA SER A 152 -9.55 -9.32 -11.64
C SER A 152 -8.99 -8.35 -12.68
N ASN A 153 -8.07 -8.83 -13.52
CA ASN A 153 -7.53 -8.07 -14.65
C ASN A 153 -8.39 -8.18 -15.93
N GLY A 154 -9.61 -8.73 -15.82
CA GLY A 154 -10.51 -8.96 -16.94
C GLY A 154 -10.96 -7.66 -17.62
N ARG A 155 -11.15 -7.69 -18.94
CA ARG A 155 -11.59 -6.52 -19.73
C ARG A 155 -12.96 -5.97 -19.33
N ARG A 156 -13.80 -6.81 -18.70
CA ARG A 156 -15.15 -6.45 -18.24
C ARG A 156 -15.18 -5.89 -16.82
N SER A 157 -14.07 -5.95 -16.08
CA SER A 157 -14.01 -5.44 -14.70
C SER A 157 -14.03 -3.90 -14.69
N ALA A 158 -14.88 -3.31 -13.85
CA ALA A 158 -14.96 -1.86 -13.67
C ALA A 158 -13.62 -1.26 -13.22
N LEU A 159 -12.92 -1.97 -12.33
CA LEU A 159 -11.54 -1.74 -11.92
C LEU A 159 -10.73 -2.99 -12.25
N ARG A 160 -9.72 -2.85 -13.11
CA ARG A 160 -8.79 -3.93 -13.46
C ARG A 160 -7.69 -3.99 -12.41
N ALA A 161 -7.68 -5.04 -11.59
CA ALA A 161 -6.68 -5.25 -10.56
C ALA A 161 -5.76 -6.42 -10.92
N ARG A 162 -4.45 -6.26 -10.68
CA ARG A 162 -3.48 -7.35 -10.83
C ARG A 162 -2.29 -7.19 -9.89
N VAL A 163 -1.63 -8.30 -9.61
CA VAL A 163 -0.33 -8.33 -8.95
C VAL A 163 0.77 -8.41 -10.01
N GLN A 164 1.83 -7.64 -9.84
CA GLN A 164 3.04 -7.69 -10.66
C GLN A 164 4.20 -8.12 -9.76
N ARG A 165 4.69 -9.35 -9.93
CA ARG A 165 5.94 -9.78 -9.31
C ARG A 165 7.12 -9.20 -10.09
N ASN A 166 8.01 -8.52 -9.40
CA ASN A 166 9.24 -7.94 -9.93
C ASN A 166 10.44 -8.76 -9.47
N PRO A 167 11.48 -8.89 -10.29
CA PRO A 167 12.71 -9.53 -9.85
C PRO A 167 13.35 -8.72 -8.73
N VAL A 168 13.93 -9.37 -7.72
CA VAL A 168 14.71 -8.70 -6.67
C VAL A 168 15.98 -8.14 -7.30
N ARG A 169 16.11 -6.81 -7.41
CA ARG A 169 17.36 -6.11 -7.74
C ARG A 169 17.43 -4.86 -6.87
N MET A 170 18.62 -4.39 -6.49
CA MET A 170 18.83 -3.22 -5.61
C MET A 170 18.13 -1.90 -6.01
N VAL A 171 17.42 -1.85 -7.15
CA VAL A 171 16.76 -0.64 -7.68
C VAL A 171 15.29 -0.87 -8.03
N THR A 172 14.69 -2.01 -7.70
CA THR A 172 13.30 -2.36 -8.08
C THR A 172 12.19 -1.62 -7.30
N GLY A 173 12.50 -1.07 -6.13
CA GLY A 173 11.62 -0.34 -5.22
C GLY A 173 11.58 1.16 -5.50
N ALA A 174 12.47 1.67 -6.35
CA ALA A 174 12.36 3.02 -6.87
C ALA A 174 11.10 3.14 -7.74
N ALA A 175 10.27 4.16 -7.48
CA ALA A 175 8.98 4.35 -8.16
C ALA A 175 9.05 4.25 -9.69
N ALA A 176 10.11 4.79 -10.30
CA ALA A 176 10.31 4.75 -11.74
C ALA A 176 10.67 3.35 -12.27
N SER A 177 11.45 2.57 -11.52
CA SER A 177 11.78 1.18 -11.87
C SER A 177 10.55 0.29 -11.81
N LEU A 178 9.71 0.45 -10.78
CA LEU A 178 8.45 -0.28 -10.66
C LEU A 178 7.50 0.04 -11.83
N ILE A 179 7.32 1.32 -12.16
CA ILE A 179 6.50 1.72 -13.32
C ILE A 179 7.01 1.07 -14.61
N ARG A 180 8.33 1.15 -14.85
CA ARG A 180 8.92 0.57 -16.06
C ARG A 180 8.74 -0.95 -16.14
N SER A 181 8.84 -1.64 -15.00
CA SER A 181 8.59 -3.07 -14.89
C SER A 181 7.12 -3.42 -15.19
N ILE A 182 6.18 -2.62 -14.67
CA ILE A 182 4.74 -2.78 -14.95
C ILE A 182 4.43 -2.61 -16.43
N ASP A 183 5.16 -1.71 -17.11
CA ASP A 183 5.05 -1.47 -18.56
C ASP A 183 5.81 -2.50 -19.41
N GLY A 184 6.40 -3.54 -18.79
CA GLY A 184 7.11 -4.64 -19.48
C GLY A 184 8.57 -4.33 -19.84
N GLY A 185 9.10 -3.19 -19.39
CA GLY A 185 10.51 -2.83 -19.56
C GLY A 185 11.41 -3.32 -18.41
N PRO A 186 12.74 -3.20 -18.55
CA PRO A 186 13.66 -3.53 -17.47
C PRO A 186 13.44 -2.64 -16.23
N ALA A 187 13.49 -3.21 -15.03
CA ALA A 187 13.37 -2.50 -13.76
C ALA A 187 14.65 -1.69 -13.41
N ILE A 188 14.94 -0.67 -14.22
CA ILE A 188 16.07 0.26 -14.09
C ILE A 188 15.51 1.68 -14.21
N PRO A 189 15.96 2.66 -13.40
CA PRO A 189 15.47 4.03 -13.49
C PRO A 189 15.73 4.65 -14.87
N PRO A 190 14.78 5.44 -15.41
CA PRO A 190 14.99 6.16 -16.65
C PRO A 190 15.99 7.31 -16.48
N GLY A 191 16.71 7.67 -17.54
CA GLY A 191 17.67 8.79 -17.53
C GLY A 191 17.05 10.17 -17.27
N ARG A 192 15.74 10.34 -17.52
CA ARG A 192 14.98 11.55 -17.18
C ARG A 192 13.91 11.23 -16.14
N LYS A 193 13.97 11.90 -14.98
CA LYS A 193 12.95 11.78 -13.92
C LYS A 193 11.69 12.55 -14.31
N ILE A 194 10.64 11.81 -14.69
CA ILE A 194 9.27 12.34 -14.80
C ILE A 194 8.51 11.89 -13.56
N SER A 195 7.78 12.82 -12.92
CA SER A 195 6.96 12.46 -11.77
C SER A 195 5.82 11.54 -12.21
N ALA A 196 5.64 10.42 -11.50
CA ALA A 196 4.57 9.46 -11.76
C ALA A 196 3.19 10.12 -11.72
N SER A 197 3.01 11.14 -10.87
CA SER A 197 1.77 11.94 -10.80
C SER A 197 1.39 12.60 -12.12
N LYS A 198 2.38 12.97 -12.96
CA LYS A 198 2.17 13.57 -14.27
C LYS A 198 2.08 12.50 -15.37
N SER A 199 2.99 11.54 -15.35
CA SER A 199 3.07 10.44 -16.34
C SER A 199 3.81 9.25 -15.73
N GLY A 200 3.06 8.18 -15.44
CA GLY A 200 3.55 6.91 -14.93
C GLY A 200 3.16 5.76 -15.85
N VAL A 201 2.46 4.75 -15.31
CA VAL A 201 2.10 3.50 -16.00
C VAL A 201 1.34 3.79 -17.30
N GLY A 202 1.82 3.26 -18.42
CA GLY A 202 1.25 3.50 -19.75
C GLY A 202 1.14 4.98 -20.12
N GLY A 203 1.96 5.84 -19.53
CA GLY A 203 1.91 7.30 -19.71
C GLY A 203 0.76 8.00 -18.98
N ALA A 204 -0.05 7.30 -18.17
CA ALA A 204 -1.15 7.88 -17.42
C ALA A 204 -0.69 8.51 -16.09
N PRO A 205 -1.36 9.56 -15.57
CA PRO A 205 -1.17 10.03 -14.20
C PRO A 205 -1.29 8.87 -13.21
N THR A 206 -0.28 8.65 -12.37
CA THR A 206 -0.18 7.47 -11.52
C THR A 206 0.00 7.85 -10.06
N LEU A 207 -0.93 7.41 -9.21
CA LEU A 207 -0.78 7.45 -7.76
C LEU A 207 0.00 6.20 -7.31
N LEU A 208 1.32 6.37 -7.14
CA LEU A 208 2.19 5.32 -6.60
C LEU A 208 2.55 5.63 -5.15
N SER A 209 2.25 4.70 -4.25
CA SER A 209 2.67 4.80 -2.84
C SER A 209 2.97 3.43 -2.23
N ASN A 210 3.68 3.44 -1.10
CA ASN A 210 4.08 2.23 -0.38
C ASN A 210 2.85 1.53 0.25
N ALA A 211 2.91 0.20 0.40
CA ALA A 211 1.85 -0.63 0.96
C ALA A 211 1.37 -0.14 2.34
N GLU A 212 2.29 0.12 3.28
CA GLU A 212 1.97 0.65 4.61
C GLU A 212 1.28 2.02 4.52
N THR A 213 1.59 2.85 3.52
CA THR A 213 0.92 4.16 3.36
C THR A 213 -0.56 3.99 3.05
N PHE A 214 -0.92 3.02 2.21
CA PHE A 214 -2.33 2.73 1.92
C PHE A 214 -3.03 2.09 3.13
N ALA A 215 -2.35 1.22 3.86
CA ALA A 215 -2.90 0.64 5.08
C ALA A 215 -3.19 1.71 6.15
N GLN A 216 -2.27 2.66 6.37
CA GLN A 216 -2.48 3.79 7.28
C GLN A 216 -3.66 4.68 6.84
N LEU A 217 -3.79 4.95 5.53
CA LEU A 217 -4.93 5.69 4.99
C LEU A 217 -6.26 4.97 5.29
N ALA A 218 -6.28 3.65 5.19
CA ALA A 218 -7.46 2.83 5.45
C ALA A 218 -7.87 2.83 6.94
N ILE A 219 -6.91 2.86 7.86
CA ILE A 219 -7.19 3.03 9.29
C ILE A 219 -7.76 4.43 9.55
N ALA A 220 -7.06 5.47 9.07
CA ALA A 220 -7.47 6.86 9.26
C ALA A 220 -8.88 7.14 8.73
N ALA A 221 -9.24 6.55 7.58
CA ALA A 221 -10.57 6.70 6.99
C ALA A 221 -11.68 6.06 7.82
N ARG A 222 -11.37 5.04 8.64
CA ARG A 222 -12.34 4.40 9.55
C ARG A 222 -12.51 5.14 10.86
N ILE A 223 -11.39 5.52 11.49
CA ILE A 223 -11.41 6.06 12.85
C ILE A 223 -11.47 7.59 12.89
N GLY A 224 -11.24 8.24 11.75
CA GLY A 224 -11.18 9.68 11.62
C GLY A 224 -9.84 10.27 12.11
N PRO A 225 -9.53 11.51 11.69
CA PRO A 225 -8.23 12.13 11.94
C PRO A 225 -7.97 12.38 13.43
N GLU A 226 -9.01 12.65 14.22
CA GLU A 226 -8.89 12.93 15.65
C GLU A 226 -8.44 11.69 16.43
N ARG A 227 -9.08 10.53 16.20
CA ARG A 227 -8.68 9.28 16.86
C ARG A 227 -7.35 8.76 16.34
N TYR A 228 -7.09 8.92 15.05
CA TYR A 228 -5.80 8.58 14.45
C TYR A 228 -4.65 9.39 15.08
N GLY A 229 -4.86 10.69 15.31
CA GLY A 229 -3.91 11.60 15.94
C GLY A 229 -3.64 11.35 17.43
N ASN A 230 -4.44 10.52 18.10
CA ASN A 230 -4.21 10.14 19.52
C ASN A 230 -3.11 9.08 19.68
N THR A 231 -2.55 8.58 18.57
CA THR A 231 -1.42 7.64 18.56
C THR A 231 -0.26 8.26 17.80
N GLY A 232 0.98 7.97 18.23
CA GLY A 232 2.19 8.52 17.62
C GLY A 232 2.56 9.91 18.14
N LEU A 233 3.44 10.59 17.41
CA LEU A 233 3.89 11.94 17.75
C LEU A 233 3.00 12.99 17.09
N TYR A 234 2.99 14.21 17.63
CA TYR A 234 2.21 15.31 17.06
C TYR A 234 2.55 15.59 15.59
N ASP A 235 3.83 15.49 15.22
CA ASP A 235 4.34 15.70 13.86
C ASP A 235 4.45 14.41 13.01
N GLU A 236 4.18 13.26 13.63
CA GLU A 236 4.14 11.94 12.99
C GLU A 236 3.06 11.06 13.64
N PRO A 237 1.77 11.37 13.42
CA PRO A 237 0.67 10.62 14.02
C PRO A 237 0.47 9.25 13.35
N GLY A 238 -0.18 8.36 14.10
CA GLY A 238 -0.35 6.95 13.77
C GLY A 238 0.82 6.08 14.20
N THR A 239 0.74 4.80 13.89
CA THR A 239 1.80 3.81 14.17
C THR A 239 2.83 3.77 13.03
N VAL A 240 3.91 3.02 13.22
CA VAL A 240 4.91 2.76 12.17
C VAL A 240 5.33 1.30 12.25
N MET A 241 5.52 0.65 11.10
CA MET A 241 6.12 -0.67 11.08
C MET A 241 7.64 -0.58 11.00
N LEU A 242 8.32 -1.18 11.97
CA LEU A 242 9.77 -1.31 12.04
C LEU A 242 10.19 -2.75 11.81
N THR A 243 11.36 -2.96 11.21
CA THR A 243 12.00 -4.28 11.16
C THR A 243 13.28 -4.25 11.95
N VAL A 244 13.39 -5.15 12.93
CA VAL A 244 14.60 -5.36 13.74
C VAL A 244 15.30 -6.62 13.23
N SER A 245 16.54 -6.49 12.80
CA SER A 245 17.35 -7.61 12.27
C SER A 245 18.84 -7.40 12.55
N GLY A 246 19.68 -8.36 12.16
CA GLY A 246 21.12 -8.34 12.41
C GLY A 246 21.50 -9.03 13.71
N ALA A 247 22.46 -8.46 14.45
CA ALA A 247 22.99 -9.03 15.70
C ALA A 247 22.04 -8.83 16.90
N VAL A 248 20.82 -9.34 16.77
CA VAL A 248 19.78 -9.32 17.81
C VAL A 248 19.37 -10.74 18.17
N ALA A 249 18.93 -10.96 19.41
CA ALA A 249 18.54 -12.30 19.85
C ALA A 249 17.35 -12.86 19.06
N ARG A 250 16.43 -11.99 18.61
CA ARG A 250 15.24 -12.36 17.82
C ARG A 250 14.95 -11.29 16.77
N PRO A 251 15.17 -11.56 15.47
CA PRO A 251 14.69 -10.71 14.40
C PRO A 251 13.15 -10.67 14.38
N MET A 252 12.57 -9.49 14.25
CA MET A 252 11.13 -9.29 14.34
C MET A 252 10.67 -8.06 13.56
N ALA A 253 9.39 -8.03 13.22
CA ALA A 253 8.70 -6.79 12.88
C ALA A 253 8.01 -6.25 14.14
N ILE A 254 8.02 -4.94 14.31
CA ILE A 254 7.40 -4.25 15.43
C ILE A 254 6.47 -3.18 14.87
N GLU A 255 5.23 -3.16 15.34
CA GLU A 255 4.37 -1.99 15.26
C GLU A 255 4.52 -1.13 16.51
#